data_AF-A0A4S0JIX9-F1
#
_entry.id   AF-A0A4S0JIX9-F1
#
_cell.length_a   1.000
_cell.length_b   1.000
_cell.length_c   1.000
_cell.angle_alpha   90.00
_cell.angle_beta   90.00
_cell.angle_gamma   90.00
#
_symmetry.space_group_name_H-M   'P 1'
#
loop_
_entity.id
_entity.type
_entity.pdbx_description
1 polymer ?
#
loop_
_entity_poly.entity_id
_entity_poly.type
_entity_poly.pdbx_seq_one_letter_code
_entity_poly.pdbx_strand_id
1 'polypeptide(L)'
;EGAAVIDIGGESTRPGAAAISASEEQARILPIIEALARAGDVLISVDTYRAETARLAVAAGAHIVNDVWGLQREPGIARVAAETGAGLVIMHTGRDREKLPDVIAD
;
A
#
# COMPACT_ATOMS: atom_id res chain seq x y z
N GLU A 1 -14.67 9.62 -19.07
CA GLU A 1 -13.51 9.67 -18.15
C GLU A 1 -13.57 8.43 -17.29
N GLY A 2 -12.50 7.65 -17.22
CA GLY A 2 -12.44 6.41 -16.44
C GLY A 2 -11.03 6.22 -15.90
N ALA A 3 -10.91 5.63 -14.71
CA ALA A 3 -9.61 5.40 -14.09
C ALA A 3 -8.93 4.17 -14.72
N ALA A 4 -7.66 4.30 -15.11
CA ALA A 4 -6.85 3.16 -15.55
C ALA A 4 -6.39 2.28 -14.38
N VAL A 5 -6.28 2.88 -13.19
CA VAL A 5 -5.86 2.23 -11.95
C VAL A 5 -6.85 2.61 -10.84
N ILE A 6 -7.27 1.65 -10.04
CA ILE A 6 -7.99 1.86 -8.78
C ILE A 6 -7.05 1.54 -7.62
N ASP A 7 -6.83 2.49 -6.72
CA ASP A 7 -5.99 2.31 -5.52
C ASP A 7 -6.86 2.07 -4.28
N ILE A 8 -6.59 0.98 -3.57
CA ILE A 8 -7.44 0.46 -2.49
C ILE A 8 -6.66 0.47 -1.18
N GLY A 9 -7.09 1.30 -0.23
CA GLY A 9 -6.53 1.36 1.12
C GLY A 9 -7.56 0.97 2.18
N GLY A 10 -7.16 0.12 3.13
CA GLY A 10 -8.01 -0.31 4.26
C GLY A 10 -7.87 0.58 5.50
N GLU A 11 -6.74 1.30 5.60
CA GLU A 11 -6.37 2.20 6.69
C GLU A 11 -6.34 3.65 6.20
N SER A 12 -6.91 4.58 7.00
CA SER A 12 -6.86 6.00 6.68
C SER A 12 -5.49 6.56 7.01
N THR A 13 -4.81 7.15 6.03
CA THR A 13 -3.54 7.85 6.24
C THR A 13 -3.71 9.31 6.73
N ARG A 14 -4.94 9.77 7.00
CA ARG A 14 -5.21 11.15 7.47
C ARG A 14 -4.67 11.40 8.90
N PRO A 15 -4.22 12.64 9.22
CA PRO A 15 -3.78 12.98 10.57
C PRO A 15 -4.85 12.69 11.63
N GLY A 16 -4.47 12.03 12.72
CA GLY A 16 -5.37 11.71 13.84
C GLY A 16 -6.28 10.49 13.65
N ALA A 17 -6.18 9.78 12.52
CA ALA A 17 -6.86 8.51 12.35
C ALA A 17 -6.27 7.46 13.30
N ALA A 18 -7.12 6.68 13.97
CA ALA A 18 -6.68 5.55 14.76
C ALA A 18 -6.14 4.45 13.85
N ALA A 19 -4.97 3.90 14.21
CA ALA A 19 -4.42 2.76 13.51
C ALA A 19 -5.34 1.54 13.69
N ILE A 20 -5.57 0.80 12.61
CA ILE A 20 -6.34 -0.45 12.63
C ILE A 20 -5.40 -1.66 12.62
N SER A 21 -5.89 -2.81 13.06
CA SER A 21 -5.11 -4.05 13.00
C SER A 21 -4.89 -4.54 11.55
N ALA A 22 -3.88 -5.39 11.33
CA ALA A 22 -3.62 -5.99 10.01
C ALA A 22 -4.79 -6.84 9.52
N SER A 23 -5.39 -7.64 10.40
CA SER A 23 -6.56 -8.45 10.07
C SER A 23 -7.76 -7.60 9.70
N GLU A 24 -7.98 -6.46 10.37
CA GLU A 24 -9.07 -5.54 10.04
C GLU A 24 -8.86 -4.87 8.69
N GLU A 25 -7.64 -4.41 8.40
CA GLU A 25 -7.29 -3.86 7.09
C GLU A 25 -7.52 -4.89 5.98
N GLN A 26 -7.02 -6.11 6.15
CA GLN A 26 -7.18 -7.22 5.21
C GLN A 26 -8.67 -7.55 4.98
N ALA A 27 -9.47 -7.62 6.04
CA ALA A 27 -10.90 -7.88 5.96
C ALA A 27 -11.67 -6.80 5.17
N ARG A 28 -11.18 -5.56 5.18
CA ARG A 28 -11.76 -4.45 4.39
C ARG A 28 -11.38 -4.53 2.92
N ILE A 29 -10.12 -4.80 2.61
CA ILE A 29 -9.61 -4.66 1.23
C ILE A 29 -9.76 -5.92 0.38
N LEU A 30 -9.57 -7.12 0.94
CA LEU A 30 -9.50 -8.35 0.15
C LEU A 30 -10.81 -8.63 -0.63
N PRO A 31 -12.01 -8.51 -0.04
CA PRO A 31 -13.25 -8.75 -0.80
C PRO A 31 -13.43 -7.77 -1.97
N ILE A 32 -12.93 -6.54 -1.84
CA ILE A 32 -13.02 -5.50 -2.88
C ILE A 32 -12.04 -5.83 -4.01
N ILE A 33 -10.79 -6.17 -3.67
CA ILE A 33 -9.76 -6.56 -4.64
C ILE A 33 -10.24 -7.76 -5.45
N GLU A 34 -10.73 -8.81 -4.80
CA GLU A 34 -11.23 -10.01 -5.47
C GLU A 34 -12.41 -9.70 -6.41
N ALA A 35 -13.32 -8.81 -6.00
CA ALA A 35 -14.45 -8.42 -6.83
C ALA A 35 -14.01 -7.66 -8.08
N LEU A 36 -13.05 -6.73 -7.94
CA LEU A 36 -12.51 -5.97 -9.06
C LEU A 36 -11.67 -6.85 -9.99
N ALA A 37 -10.87 -7.77 -9.43
CA ALA A 37 -10.08 -8.71 -10.21
C ALA A 37 -10.96 -9.63 -11.07
N ARG A 38 -12.13 -10.04 -10.56
CA ARG A 38 -13.12 -10.80 -11.34
C ARG A 38 -13.79 -9.97 -12.46
N ALA A 39 -13.94 -8.66 -12.27
CA ALA A 39 -14.50 -7.79 -13.30
C ALA A 39 -13.50 -7.59 -14.46
N GLY A 40 -12.21 -7.45 -14.16
CA GLY A 40 -11.12 -7.48 -15.15
C GLY A 40 -10.92 -6.20 -15.97
N ASP A 41 -11.59 -5.11 -15.62
CA ASP A 41 -11.63 -3.89 -16.44
C ASP A 41 -10.56 -2.84 -16.09
N VAL A 42 -9.84 -3.01 -14.96
CA VAL A 42 -8.93 -2.00 -14.40
C VAL A 42 -7.71 -2.62 -13.74
N LEU A 43 -6.59 -1.89 -13.74
CA LEU A 43 -5.46 -2.23 -12.88
C LEU A 43 -5.81 -1.91 -11.43
N ILE A 44 -5.32 -2.75 -10.53
CA ILE A 44 -5.62 -2.68 -9.09
C ILE A 44 -4.33 -2.42 -8.35
N SER A 45 -4.29 -1.35 -7.58
CA SER A 45 -3.23 -1.02 -6.64
C SER A 45 -3.73 -1.21 -5.22
N VAL A 46 -2.87 -1.71 -4.33
CA VAL A 46 -3.12 -1.76 -2.89
C VAL A 46 -2.26 -0.74 -2.16
N ASP A 47 -2.88 0.19 -1.45
CA ASP A 47 -2.22 1.14 -0.55
C ASP A 47 -2.06 0.50 0.83
N THR A 48 -0.85 0.01 1.09
CA THR A 48 -0.50 -0.59 2.38
C THR A 48 1.00 -0.50 2.62
N TYR A 49 1.37 -0.30 3.88
CA TYR A 49 2.76 -0.38 4.34
C TYR A 49 3.07 -1.74 5.00
N ARG A 50 2.16 -2.72 4.94
CA ARG A 50 2.32 -4.03 5.56
C ARG A 50 2.60 -5.10 4.53
N ALA A 51 3.71 -5.82 4.67
CA ALA A 51 4.14 -6.81 3.67
C ALA A 51 3.18 -7.98 3.59
N GLU A 52 2.63 -8.45 4.71
CA GLU A 52 1.64 -9.53 4.71
C GLU A 52 0.33 -9.11 4.03
N THR A 53 -0.14 -7.88 4.28
CA THR A 53 -1.32 -7.33 3.59
C THR A 53 -1.06 -7.20 2.09
N ALA A 54 0.11 -6.69 1.69
CA ALA A 54 0.52 -6.61 0.29
C ALA A 54 0.55 -7.99 -0.39
N ARG A 55 1.13 -9.00 0.28
CA ARG A 55 1.21 -10.38 -0.22
C ARG A 55 -0.18 -10.97 -0.47
N LEU A 56 -1.09 -10.81 0.49
CA LEU A 56 -2.47 -11.29 0.37
C LEU A 56 -3.25 -10.53 -0.71
N ALA A 57 -3.08 -9.22 -0.80
CA ALA A 57 -3.70 -8.39 -1.83
C ALA A 57 -3.26 -8.79 -3.24
N VAL A 58 -1.96 -9.01 -3.46
CA VAL A 58 -1.45 -9.49 -4.76
C VAL A 58 -2.00 -10.88 -5.08
N ALA A 59 -2.02 -11.79 -4.09
CA ALA A 59 -2.64 -13.12 -4.26
C ALA A 59 -4.15 -13.05 -4.60
N ALA A 60 -4.85 -12.01 -4.13
CA ALA A 60 -6.25 -11.75 -4.43
C ALA A 60 -6.49 -11.07 -5.80
N GLY A 61 -5.42 -10.67 -6.50
CA GLY A 61 -5.50 -10.07 -7.85
C GLY A 61 -5.08 -8.60 -7.93
N ALA A 62 -4.47 -8.03 -6.88
CA ALA A 62 -3.81 -6.73 -7.00
C ALA A 62 -2.57 -6.84 -7.92
N HIS A 63 -2.34 -5.79 -8.70
CA HIS A 63 -1.26 -5.70 -9.70
C HIS A 63 -0.09 -4.84 -9.21
N ILE A 64 -0.36 -3.91 -8.31
CA ILE A 64 0.59 -2.90 -7.82
C ILE A 64 0.50 -2.84 -6.29
N VAL A 65 1.66 -2.73 -5.63
CA VAL A 65 1.76 -2.36 -4.21
C VAL A 65 2.19 -0.90 -4.12
N ASN A 66 1.41 -0.08 -3.42
CA ASN A 66 1.70 1.32 -3.15
C ASN A 66 2.09 1.50 -1.68
N ASP A 67 3.36 1.77 -1.42
CA ASP A 67 3.88 1.98 -0.07
C ASP A 67 4.21 3.45 0.18
N VAL A 68 3.34 4.10 0.95
CA VAL A 68 3.50 5.50 1.38
C VAL A 68 4.71 5.72 2.30
N TRP A 69 5.27 4.67 2.89
CA TRP A 69 6.47 4.72 3.73
C TRP A 69 7.77 4.45 2.96
N GLY A 70 7.69 4.21 1.66
CA GLY A 70 8.86 4.06 0.82
C GLY A 70 9.81 2.96 1.27
N LEU A 71 9.26 1.83 1.73
CA LEU A 71 9.98 0.65 2.23
C LEU A 71 10.74 0.86 3.54
N GLN A 72 10.64 2.04 4.17
CA GLN A 72 11.38 2.35 5.39
C GLN A 72 10.75 1.70 6.63
N ARG A 73 9.41 1.60 6.65
CA ARG A 73 8.67 1.03 7.78
C ARG A 73 8.65 -0.49 7.74
N GLU A 74 8.40 -1.07 6.56
CA GLU A 74 8.39 -2.52 6.38
C GLU A 74 9.12 -2.92 5.09
N PRO A 75 10.46 -3.10 5.15
CA PRO A 75 11.28 -3.46 3.99
C PRO A 75 10.85 -4.75 3.27
N GLY A 76 10.08 -5.61 3.94
CA GLY A 76 9.53 -6.85 3.38
C GLY A 76 8.65 -6.64 2.14
N ILE A 77 8.07 -5.46 1.95
CA ILE A 77 7.28 -5.13 0.75
C ILE A 77 8.11 -5.27 -0.54
N ALA A 78 9.40 -4.89 -0.50
CA ALA A 78 10.28 -5.03 -1.66
C ALA A 78 10.42 -6.49 -2.10
N ARG A 79 10.45 -7.40 -1.12
CA ARG A 79 10.51 -8.84 -1.36
C ARG A 79 9.22 -9.36 -1.97
N VAL A 80 8.06 -8.91 -1.48
CA VAL A 80 6.75 -9.27 -2.04
C VAL A 80 6.68 -8.87 -3.51
N ALA A 81 7.05 -7.63 -3.85
CA ALA A 81 7.08 -7.19 -5.25
C ALA A 81 8.03 -8.04 -6.12
N ALA A 82 9.24 -8.32 -5.61
CA ALA A 82 10.22 -9.14 -6.33
C ALA A 82 9.77 -10.59 -6.55
N GLU A 83 9.13 -11.20 -5.56
CA GLU A 83 8.68 -12.60 -5.62
C GLU A 83 7.39 -12.79 -6.43
N THR A 84 6.51 -11.80 -6.42
CA THR A 84 5.21 -11.87 -7.11
C THR A 84 5.21 -11.26 -8.51
N GLY A 85 6.19 -10.39 -8.82
CA GLY A 85 6.21 -9.60 -10.05
C GLY A 85 5.25 -8.40 -10.04
N ALA A 86 4.65 -8.07 -8.90
CA ALA A 86 3.80 -6.90 -8.76
C ALA A 86 4.58 -5.60 -9.02
N GLY A 87 3.92 -4.62 -9.62
CA GLY A 87 4.45 -3.26 -9.66
C GLY A 87 4.63 -2.70 -8.25
N LEU A 88 5.61 -1.80 -8.07
CA LEU A 88 5.90 -1.20 -6.77
C LEU A 88 5.97 0.32 -6.89
N VAL A 89 5.11 1.02 -6.16
CA VAL A 89 5.17 2.48 -5.98
C VAL A 89 5.83 2.77 -4.63
N ILE A 90 6.92 3.54 -4.69
CA ILE A 90 7.71 3.93 -3.52
C ILE A 90 7.52 5.43 -3.34
N MET A 91 6.86 5.84 -2.26
CA MET A 91 6.67 7.27 -1.97
C MET A 91 7.63 7.74 -0.87
N HIS A 92 7.99 9.03 -0.92
CA HIS A 92 8.68 9.68 0.18
C HIS A 92 7.66 10.11 1.26
N THR A 93 7.95 9.79 2.53
CA THR A 93 7.23 10.32 3.69
C THR A 93 8.18 10.98 4.66
N GLY A 94 7.77 12.11 5.22
CA GLY A 94 8.45 12.78 6.34
C GLY A 94 7.73 12.57 7.68
N ARG A 95 6.77 11.63 7.75
CA ARG A 95 6.08 11.30 9.00
C ARG A 95 7.06 10.70 9.99
N ASP A 96 6.94 11.10 11.24
CA ASP A 96 7.78 10.66 12.36
C ASP A 96 9.29 10.89 12.16
N ARG A 97 9.68 11.59 11.08
CA ARG A 97 11.06 12.02 10.85
C ARG A 97 11.38 13.16 11.81
N GLU A 98 12.54 13.10 12.45
CA GLU A 98 13.12 14.26 13.10
C GLU A 98 13.39 15.32 12.02
N LYS A 99 12.93 16.55 12.27
CA LYS A 99 13.22 17.70 11.41
C LYS A 99 14.25 18.55 12.12
N LEU A 100 15.43 18.66 11.54
CA LEU A 100 16.49 19.49 12.12
C LEU A 100 16.22 20.97 11.78
N PRO A 101 16.60 21.91 12.67
CA PRO A 101 16.40 23.34 12.42
C PRO A 101 17.21 23.89 11.24
N ASP A 102 18.36 23.28 10.94
CA ASP A 102 19.23 23.64 9.82
C ASP A 102 18.93 22.75 8.61
N VAL A 103 18.45 23.36 7.52
CA VAL A 103 18.09 22.69 6.26
C VAL A 103 19.29 22.01 5.58
N ILE A 104 20.52 22.42 5.89
CA ILE A 104 21.73 21.78 5.36
C ILE A 104 22.09 20.52 6.16
N ALA A 105 21.76 20.49 7.45
CA ALA A 105 21.98 19.35 8.31
C ALA A 105 20.83 18.32 8.26
N ASP A 106 19.64 18.77 7.86
CA ASP A 106 18.39 18.01 7.68
C ASP A 106 18.37 17.16 6.39
#